data_AF-A0A8J5CEK2-F1
#
_entry.id   AF-A0A8J5CEK2-F1
#
_cell.length_a   1.000
_cell.length_b   1.000
_cell.length_c   1.000
_cell.angle_alpha   90.00
_cell.angle_beta   90.00
_cell.angle_gamma   90.00
#
_symmetry.space_group_name_H-M   'P 1'
#
loop_
_entity.id
_entity.type
_entity.pdbx_description
1 polymer ?
#
loop_
_entity_poly.entity_id
_entity_poly.type
_entity_poly.pdbx_seq_one_letter_code
_entity_poly.pdbx_strand_id
1 'polypeptide(L)'
;MTEYCENGDLQMQIRHIKKNGKKIEENTILRWCRQVTDALKYLHQQQIIHRDVKPNNIFLTEKNVAKLGDLGMASVISEDALPMTRAGTEGYMSPEVCNEEPYDTSTDMWSLGCCLYELAALRQGHPYTQVRNKGYEGKKRWKEI
;
A
#
# COMPACT_ATOMS: atom_id res chain seq x y z
N MET A 1 0.70 -8.41 20.85
CA MET A 1 1.43 -7.37 21.60
C MET A 1 2.06 -6.46 20.56
N THR A 2 1.46 -5.32 20.24
CA THR A 2 1.99 -4.38 19.23
C THR A 2 3.05 -3.50 19.87
N GLU A 3 4.23 -3.47 19.27
CA GLU A 3 5.35 -2.61 19.68
C GLU A 3 4.99 -1.14 19.44
N TYR A 4 5.20 -0.28 20.44
CA TYR A 4 4.93 1.15 20.33
C TYR A 4 5.96 1.79 19.38
N CYS A 5 5.48 2.43 18.31
CA CYS A 5 6.33 3.07 17.32
C CYS A 5 6.32 4.59 17.54
N GLU A 6 7.33 5.10 18.26
CA GLU A 6 7.38 6.49 18.74
C GLU A 6 7.44 7.54 17.62
N ASN A 7 7.98 7.20 16.44
CA ASN A 7 8.08 8.11 15.30
C ASN A 7 6.83 8.13 14.41
N GLY A 8 5.75 7.50 14.85
CA GLY A 8 4.48 7.41 14.12
C GLY A 8 4.60 6.60 12.83
N ASP A 9 3.70 6.86 11.90
CA ASP A 9 3.64 6.21 10.59
C ASP A 9 4.27 7.06 9.47
N LEU A 10 4.55 6.44 8.32
CA LEU A 10 5.12 7.14 7.17
C LEU A 10 4.20 8.24 6.62
N GLN A 11 2.88 8.11 6.77
CA GLN A 11 1.95 9.18 6.35
C GLN A 11 2.17 10.45 7.17
N MET A 12 2.38 10.32 8.48
CA MET A 12 2.74 11.45 9.36
C MET A 12 4.05 12.10 8.92
N GLN A 13 5.07 11.29 8.57
CA GLN A 13 6.35 11.80 8.08
C GLN A 13 6.20 12.57 6.76
N ILE A 14 5.45 12.02 5.80
CA ILE A 14 5.15 12.70 4.52
C ILE A 14 4.49 14.06 4.79
N ARG A 15 3.49 14.13 5.67
CA ARG A 15 2.80 15.38 6.02
C ARG A 15 3.75 16.40 6.65
N HIS A 16 4.59 15.95 7.60
CA HIS A 16 5.55 16.82 8.29
C HIS A 16 6.58 17.42 7.32
N ILE A 17 7.18 16.59 6.48
CA ILE A 17 8.21 16.99 5.51
C ILE A 17 7.62 17.94 4.46
N LYS A 18 6.42 17.64 3.97
CA LYS A 18 5.69 18.50 3.03
C LYS A 18 5.36 19.87 3.62
N LYS A 19 4.88 19.94 4.87
CA LYS A 19 4.60 21.20 5.56
C LYS A 19 5.83 22.08 5.71
N ASN A 20 7.00 21.45 5.89
CA ASN A 20 8.28 22.14 6.03
C ASN A 20 8.96 22.45 4.69
N GLY A 21 8.34 22.13 3.55
CA GLY A 21 8.91 22.36 2.22
C GLY A 21 10.19 21.56 1.94
N LYS A 22 10.42 20.48 2.68
CA LYS A 22 11.60 19.61 2.54
C LYS A 22 11.31 18.43 1.61
N LYS A 23 12.36 17.70 1.24
CA LYS A 23 12.28 16.39 0.57
C LYS A 23 12.81 15.31 1.50
N ILE A 24 12.37 14.08 1.28
CA ILE A 24 12.97 12.89 1.90
C ILE A 24 14.22 12.54 1.08
N GLU A 25 15.32 12.24 1.74
CA GLU A 25 16.50 11.73 1.06
C GLU A 25 16.21 10.38 0.41
N GLU A 26 16.65 10.20 -0.83
CA GLU A 26 16.44 8.95 -1.59
C GLU A 26 16.96 7.72 -0.84
N ASN A 27 18.15 7.81 -0.25
CA ASN A 27 18.71 6.73 0.58
C ASN A 27 17.82 6.37 1.77
N THR A 28 17.07 7.32 2.32
CA THR A 28 16.12 7.04 3.41
C THR A 28 14.88 6.32 2.88
N ILE A 29 14.36 6.76 1.73
CA ILE A 29 13.24 6.10 1.05
C ILE A 29 13.59 4.64 0.71
N LEU A 30 14.76 4.42 0.10
CA LEU A 30 15.23 3.08 -0.29
C LEU A 30 15.44 2.16 0.92
N ARG A 31 15.95 2.71 2.05
CA ARG A 31 16.07 1.94 3.30
C ARG A 31 14.73 1.46 3.82
N TRP A 32 13.72 2.35 3.89
CA TRP A 32 12.38 1.97 4.32
C TRP A 32 11.73 0.98 3.34
N CYS A 33 11.87 1.22 2.03
CA CYS A 33 11.34 0.33 0.99
C CYS A 33 11.91 -1.09 1.11
N ARG A 34 13.22 -1.22 1.33
CA ARG A 34 13.87 -2.51 1.56
C ARG A 34 13.30 -3.21 2.80
N GLN A 35 13.17 -2.49 3.92
CA GLN A 35 12.65 -3.07 5.18
C GLN A 35 11.21 -3.56 5.03
N VAL A 36 10.35 -2.81 4.32
CA VAL A 36 8.97 -3.24 4.02
C VAL A 36 8.97 -4.43 3.06
N THR A 37 9.86 -4.45 2.06
CA THR A 37 10.04 -5.58 1.14
C THR A 37 10.45 -6.84 1.89
N ASP A 38 11.36 -6.75 2.86
CA ASP A 38 11.78 -7.89 3.69
C ASP A 38 10.60 -8.43 4.53
N ALA A 39 9.74 -7.56 5.05
CA ALA A 39 8.52 -7.95 5.76
C ALA A 39 7.48 -8.62 4.83
N LEU A 40 7.26 -8.07 3.64
CA LEU A 40 6.37 -8.66 2.64
C LEU A 40 6.87 -10.02 2.18
N LYS A 41 8.16 -10.14 1.89
CA LYS A 41 8.79 -11.42 1.53
C LYS A 41 8.52 -12.50 2.58
N TYR A 42 8.62 -12.15 3.87
CA TYR A 42 8.30 -13.07 4.95
C TYR A 42 6.84 -13.52 4.91
N LEU A 43 5.87 -12.61 4.72
CA LEU A 43 4.45 -12.95 4.61
C LEU A 43 4.17 -13.81 3.37
N HIS A 44 4.72 -13.44 2.22
CA HIS A 44 4.52 -14.13 0.94
C HIS A 44 5.06 -15.56 0.97
N GLN A 45 6.19 -15.80 1.66
CA GLN A 45 6.72 -17.15 1.89
C GLN A 45 5.79 -18.04 2.72
N GLN A 46 4.89 -17.45 3.52
CA GLN A 46 3.86 -18.15 4.29
C GLN A 46 2.50 -18.17 3.58
N GLN A 47 2.46 -17.82 2.29
CA GLN A 47 1.21 -17.69 1.53
C GLN A 47 0.22 -16.70 2.15
N ILE A 48 0.72 -15.62 2.75
CA ILE A 48 -0.10 -14.55 3.33
C ILE A 48 0.02 -13.30 2.45
N ILE A 49 -1.11 -12.77 2.00
CA ILE A 49 -1.22 -11.44 1.37
C ILE A 49 -1.59 -10.42 2.46
N HIS A 50 -0.90 -9.29 2.50
CA HIS A 50 -1.18 -8.20 3.45
C HIS A 50 -2.47 -7.43 3.09
N ARG A 51 -2.68 -7.13 1.80
CA ARG A 51 -3.85 -6.43 1.20
C ARG A 51 -4.08 -4.98 1.61
N ASP A 52 -3.40 -4.47 2.63
CA ASP A 52 -3.51 -3.06 3.05
C ASP A 52 -2.16 -2.36 3.26
N VAL A 53 -1.21 -2.57 2.33
CA VAL A 53 0.09 -1.87 2.37
C VAL A 53 -0.11 -0.40 1.98
N LYS A 54 0.13 0.50 2.93
CA LYS A 54 0.02 1.95 2.76
C LYS A 54 0.90 2.68 3.77
N PRO A 55 1.24 3.97 3.57
CA PRO A 55 2.09 4.73 4.50
C PRO A 55 1.55 4.76 5.93
N ASN A 56 0.23 4.71 6.14
CA ASN A 56 -0.38 4.63 7.47
C ASN A 56 -0.08 3.33 8.23
N ASN A 57 0.20 2.25 7.50
CA ASN A 57 0.44 0.93 8.07
C ASN A 57 1.95 0.60 8.12
N ILE A 58 2.81 1.57 7.78
CA ILE A 58 4.26 1.45 7.89
C ILE A 58 4.73 2.38 8.99
N PHE A 59 5.17 1.79 10.09
CA PHE A 59 5.54 2.50 11.31
C PHE A 59 7.04 2.68 11.42
N LEU A 60 7.48 3.78 12.03
CA LEU A 60 8.88 4.04 12.30
C LEU A 60 9.19 3.87 13.80
N THR A 61 10.20 3.06 14.08
CA THR A 61 10.84 3.01 15.40
C THR A 61 11.68 4.27 15.65
N GLU A 62 12.10 4.51 16.90
CA GLU A 62 13.05 5.56 17.28
C GLU A 62 14.34 5.54 16.44
N LYS A 63 14.83 4.34 16.10
CA LYS A 63 16.04 4.11 15.31
C LYS A 63 15.84 4.28 13.80
N ASN A 64 14.71 4.85 13.38
CA ASN A 64 14.31 5.04 11.98
C ASN A 64 14.26 3.72 11.18
N VAL A 65 13.90 2.62 11.84
CA VAL A 65 13.59 1.33 11.22
C VAL A 65 12.10 1.28 10.90
N ALA A 66 11.75 0.96 9.65
CA ALA A 66 10.39 0.74 9.19
C ALA A 66 9.87 -0.65 9.55
N LYS A 67 8.65 -0.71 10.05
CA LYS A 67 7.91 -1.93 10.39
C LYS A 67 6.55 -1.90 9.70
N LEU A 68 6.28 -2.91 8.89
CA LEU A 68 4.95 -3.13 8.32
C LEU A 68 4.04 -3.69 9.41
N GLY A 69 2.88 -3.08 9.61
CA GLY A 69 1.88 -3.49 10.59
C GLY A 69 0.47 -3.50 10.00
N ASP A 70 -0.50 -3.80 10.87
CA ASP A 70 -1.93 -3.93 10.54
C ASP A 70 -2.25 -5.07 9.53
N LEU A 71 -2.38 -6.28 10.08
CA LEU A 71 -2.82 -7.48 9.35
C LEU A 71 -4.35 -7.65 9.39
N GLY A 72 -5.12 -6.62 9.73
CA GLY A 72 -6.59 -6.72 9.83
C GLY A 72 -7.27 -7.09 8.51
N MET A 73 -6.62 -6.80 7.39
CA MET A 73 -7.05 -7.22 6.05
C MET A 73 -6.23 -8.39 5.50
N ALA A 74 -5.31 -8.99 6.23
CA ALA A 74 -4.48 -10.06 5.67
C ALA A 74 -5.32 -11.30 5.31
N SER A 75 -4.85 -12.10 4.35
CA SER A 75 -5.46 -13.38 4.00
C SER A 75 -4.40 -14.42 3.67
N VAL A 76 -4.64 -15.65 4.10
CA VAL A 76 -3.92 -16.81 3.57
C VAL A 76 -4.47 -17.15 2.19
N ILE A 77 -3.61 -17.55 1.26
CA ILE A 77 -3.96 -18.01 -0.08
C ILE A 77 -3.49 -19.44 -0.32
N SER A 78 -4.05 -20.05 -1.35
CA SER A 78 -3.63 -21.35 -1.86
C SER A 78 -3.65 -21.31 -3.39
N GLU A 79 -2.82 -22.11 -4.05
CA GLU A 79 -2.75 -22.16 -5.52
C GLU A 79 -4.10 -22.50 -6.16
N ASP A 80 -4.93 -23.30 -5.48
CA ASP A 80 -6.25 -23.72 -5.98
C ASP A 80 -7.37 -22.68 -5.75
N ALA A 81 -7.13 -21.69 -4.90
CA ALA A 81 -8.15 -20.71 -4.50
C ALA A 81 -7.53 -19.34 -4.20
N LEU A 82 -7.46 -18.51 -5.24
CA LEU A 82 -7.08 -17.11 -5.11
C LEU A 82 -8.27 -16.25 -4.68
N PRO A 83 -8.04 -15.22 -3.85
CA PRO A 83 -9.05 -14.24 -3.51
C PRO A 83 -9.43 -13.40 -4.73
N MET A 84 -10.71 -13.00 -4.78
CA MET A 84 -11.26 -12.05 -5.76
C MET A 84 -11.94 -10.86 -5.07
N THR A 85 -12.07 -10.89 -3.74
CA THR A 85 -12.75 -9.84 -2.98
C THR A 85 -11.97 -8.54 -3.08
N ARG A 86 -12.66 -7.45 -3.42
CA ARG A 86 -12.09 -6.11 -3.37
C ARG A 86 -11.81 -5.72 -1.92
N ALA A 87 -10.54 -5.72 -1.55
CA ALA A 87 -10.05 -5.44 -0.20
C ALA A 87 -8.81 -4.54 -0.28
N GLY A 88 -8.70 -3.61 0.67
CA GLY A 88 -7.59 -2.65 0.76
C GLY A 88 -8.05 -1.19 0.65
N THR A 89 -7.10 -0.28 0.79
CA THR A 89 -7.36 1.17 0.74
C THR A 89 -7.37 1.69 -0.71
N GLU A 90 -8.39 2.49 -1.05
CA GLU A 90 -8.46 3.17 -2.35
C GLU A 90 -7.23 4.06 -2.58
N GLY A 91 -6.66 4.02 -3.78
CA GLY A 91 -5.37 4.67 -4.07
C GLY A 91 -4.17 3.72 -4.05
N TYR A 92 -4.29 2.57 -3.37
CA TYR A 92 -3.21 1.57 -3.21
C TYR A 92 -3.54 0.22 -3.83
N MET A 93 -4.82 -0.12 -4.01
CA MET A 93 -5.24 -1.37 -4.65
C MET A 93 -4.68 -1.51 -6.08
N SER A 94 -4.25 -2.72 -6.42
CA SER A 94 -3.82 -3.08 -7.77
C SER A 94 -4.99 -3.15 -8.77
N PRO A 95 -4.72 -3.08 -10.08
CA PRO A 95 -5.77 -3.11 -11.10
C PRO A 95 -6.66 -4.36 -11.00
N GLU A 96 -6.06 -5.53 -10.79
CA GLU A 96 -6.75 -6.81 -10.66
C GLU A 96 -7.70 -6.82 -9.44
N VAL A 97 -7.27 -6.28 -8.29
CA VAL A 97 -8.14 -6.10 -7.11
C VAL A 97 -9.29 -5.14 -7.41
N CYS A 98 -9.03 -4.04 -8.12
CA CYS A 98 -10.06 -3.07 -8.49
C CYS A 98 -11.06 -3.59 -9.52
N ASN A 99 -10.70 -4.64 -10.26
CA ASN A 99 -11.53 -5.29 -11.26
C ASN A 99 -12.19 -6.57 -10.73
N GLU A 100 -11.98 -6.92 -9.45
CA GLU A 100 -12.49 -8.15 -8.83
C GLU A 100 -12.01 -9.41 -9.56
N GLU A 101 -10.79 -9.35 -10.11
CA GLU A 101 -10.09 -10.48 -10.72
C GLU A 101 -9.33 -11.28 -9.65
N PRO A 102 -9.02 -12.57 -9.87
CA PRO A 102 -8.16 -13.33 -8.97
C PRO A 102 -6.78 -12.68 -8.81
N TYR A 103 -6.31 -12.53 -7.58
CA TYR A 103 -5.03 -11.88 -7.29
C TYR A 103 -4.19 -12.66 -6.28
N ASP A 104 -2.87 -12.51 -6.38
CA ASP A 104 -1.90 -13.15 -5.49
C ASP A 104 -1.09 -12.09 -4.71
N THR A 105 0.02 -12.51 -4.11
CA THR A 105 0.97 -11.68 -3.36
C THR A 105 1.50 -10.45 -4.12
N SER A 106 1.45 -10.43 -5.45
CA SER A 106 1.89 -9.29 -6.29
C SER A 106 1.10 -8.01 -6.02
N THR A 107 -0.13 -8.11 -5.51
CA THR A 107 -0.93 -6.94 -5.16
C THR A 107 -0.29 -6.09 -4.05
N ASP A 108 0.43 -6.73 -3.12
CA ASP A 108 1.18 -6.01 -2.08
C ASP A 108 2.36 -5.24 -2.68
N MET A 109 2.98 -5.78 -3.74
CA MET A 109 4.10 -5.13 -4.42
C MET A 109 3.65 -3.90 -5.21
N TRP A 110 2.47 -3.97 -5.84
CA TRP A 110 1.83 -2.79 -6.44
C TRP A 110 1.58 -1.70 -5.38
N SER A 111 1.01 -2.10 -4.25
CA SER A 111 0.71 -1.19 -3.13
C SER A 111 1.98 -0.54 -2.56
N LEU A 112 3.07 -1.31 -2.45
CA LEU A 112 4.40 -0.80 -2.08
C LEU A 112 4.95 0.19 -3.11
N GLY A 113 4.77 -0.07 -4.42
CA GLY A 113 5.12 0.87 -5.48
C GLY A 113 4.39 2.21 -5.35
N CYS A 114 3.10 2.17 -4.97
CA CYS A 114 2.33 3.37 -4.67
C CYS A 114 2.91 4.13 -3.45
N CYS A 115 3.31 3.43 -2.39
CA CYS A 115 3.97 4.02 -1.23
C CYS A 115 5.30 4.69 -1.62
N LEU A 116 6.13 4.01 -2.42
CA LEU A 116 7.41 4.52 -2.90
C LEU A 116 7.23 5.82 -3.69
N TYR A 117 6.26 5.84 -4.59
CA TYR A 117 5.90 7.05 -5.34
C TYR A 117 5.48 8.19 -4.41
N GLU A 118 4.61 7.94 -3.43
CA GLU A 118 4.16 8.97 -2.50
C GLU A 118 5.32 9.54 -1.66
N LEU A 119 6.25 8.70 -1.21
CA LEU A 119 7.45 9.12 -0.48
C LEU A 119 8.36 10.01 -1.34
N ALA A 120 8.57 9.65 -2.61
CA ALA A 120 9.46 10.37 -3.52
C ALA A 120 8.83 11.67 -4.05
N ALA A 121 7.54 11.64 -4.39
CA ALA A 121 6.83 12.76 -5.01
C ALA A 121 6.16 13.69 -3.99
N LEU A 122 6.00 13.27 -2.73
CA LEU A 122 5.23 13.97 -1.68
C LEU A 122 3.80 14.33 -2.12
N ARG A 123 3.24 13.50 -3.00
CA ARG A 123 1.90 13.61 -3.57
C ARG A 123 1.09 12.37 -3.21
N GLN A 124 -0.07 12.60 -2.59
CA GLN A 124 -1.00 11.54 -2.26
C GLN A 124 -1.58 10.93 -3.54
N GLY A 125 -1.61 9.60 -3.58
CA GLY A 125 -2.16 8.82 -4.68
C GLY A 125 -1.21 8.71 -5.88
N HIS A 126 -0.90 7.47 -6.27
CA HIS A 126 -0.18 7.17 -7.49
C HIS A 126 -0.98 7.68 -8.72
N PRO A 127 -0.33 8.17 -9.80
CA PRO A 127 -1.03 8.76 -10.95
C PRO A 127 -2.11 7.84 -11.55
N TYR A 128 -1.90 6.53 -11.48
CA TYR A 128 -2.84 5.52 -11.98
C TYR A 128 -4.22 5.56 -11.28
N THR A 129 -4.28 5.92 -9.99
CA THR A 129 -5.56 5.98 -9.26
C THR A 129 -6.33 7.29 -9.50
N GLN A 130 -5.63 8.37 -9.87
CA GLN A 130 -6.26 9.64 -10.26
C GLN A 130 -6.93 9.57 -11.64
N VAL A 131 -6.45 8.70 -12.55
CA VAL A 131 -7.00 8.56 -13.91
C VAL A 131 -8.39 7.90 -13.91
N ARG A 132 -8.67 6.96 -12.99
CA ARG A 132 -9.99 6.29 -12.93
C ARG A 132 -11.11 7.16 -12.33
N ASN A 133 -10.80 8.17 -11.51
CA ASN A 133 -11.82 9.10 -11.01
C ASN A 133 -12.45 9.99 -12.11
N LYS A 134 -11.86 10.06 -13.31
CA LYS A 134 -12.48 10.71 -14.48
C LYS A 134 -13.25 9.74 -15.39
N GLY A 135 -13.22 8.42 -15.13
CA GLY A 135 -13.81 7.40 -15.99
C GLY A 135 -15.12 6.78 -15.49
N TYR A 136 -15.54 7.06 -14.26
CA TYR A 136 -16.72 6.44 -13.62
C TYR A 136 -17.98 7.32 -13.57
N GLU A 137 -17.99 8.50 -14.19
CA GLU A 137 -19.24 9.26 -14.42
C GLU A 137 -20.06 8.74 -15.63
N GLY A 138 -19.55 7.74 -16.38
CA GLY A 138 -20.13 7.34 -17.67
C GLY A 138 -20.83 5.98 -17.77
N LYS A 139 -20.93 5.16 -16.72
CA LYS A 139 -21.53 3.80 -16.79
C LYS A 139 -22.70 3.55 -15.83
N LYS A 140 -23.54 4.57 -15.60
CA LYS A 140 -24.91 4.40 -15.09
C LYS A 140 -25.94 4.71 -16.18
N ARG A 141 -25.95 3.92 -17.25
CA ARG A 141 -27.09 3.77 -18.16
C ARG A 141 -26.91 2.47 -18.93
N TRP A 142 -28.01 1.79 -19.23
CA TRP A 142 -28.13 0.49 -19.91
C TRP A 142 -28.11 -0.76 -19.03
N LYS A 143 -29.16 -0.93 -18.22
CA LYS A 143 -29.88 -2.21 -18.08
C LYS A 143 -31.38 -1.93 -17.90
N GLU A 144 -32.02 -1.58 -19.01
CA GLU A 144 -33.46 -1.76 -19.22
C GLU A 144 -33.61 -2.38 -20.62
N ILE A 145 -33.57 -3.71 -20.66
CA ILE A 145 -34.37 -4.57 -21.53
C ILE A 145 -34.87 -5.69 -20.63
#